data_AF-A0A524NAJ4-F1
#
_entry.id   AF-A0A524NAJ4-F1
#
_cell.length_a   1.000
_cell.length_b   1.000
_cell.length_c   1.000
_cell.angle_alpha   90.00
_cell.angle_beta   90.00
_cell.angle_gamma   90.00
#
_symmetry.space_group_name_H-M   'P 1'
#
loop_
_entity.id
_entity.type
_entity.pdbx_description
1 polymer ?
#
loop_
_entity_poly.entity_id
_entity_poly.type
_entity_poly.pdbx_seq_one_letter_code
_entity_poly.pdbx_strand_id
1 'polypeptide(L)'
;MSSPGASGPLGKPRSALLVVLLSIVTFGIWTIVWSFQNGDELKRHRNTGLGGVAYLFITLLISPVTMFLMASEVEQMYRNEGKEPPITTIWGLWFLLPLIGNLIWYFRIQGALNDYWTSHGSNVSPGL
;
A
#
# COMPACT_ATOMS: atom_id res chain seq x y z
N MET A 1 -29.59 -13.66 -6.32
CA MET A 1 -28.47 -14.09 -5.46
C MET A 1 -27.20 -13.87 -6.25
N SER A 2 -26.53 -12.75 -6.04
CA SER A 2 -25.23 -12.46 -6.67
C SER A 2 -24.17 -13.24 -5.90
N SER A 3 -23.39 -14.10 -6.56
CA SER A 3 -22.21 -14.70 -5.93
C SER A 3 -21.34 -13.58 -5.35
N PRO A 4 -20.86 -13.67 -4.09
CA PRO A 4 -19.87 -12.74 -3.59
C PRO A 4 -18.67 -12.87 -4.54
N GLY A 5 -18.36 -11.80 -5.28
CA GLY A 5 -17.27 -11.82 -6.24
C GLY A 5 -16.02 -12.31 -5.52
N ALA A 6 -15.49 -13.45 -5.95
CA ALA A 6 -14.28 -13.99 -5.36
C ALA A 6 -13.19 -12.91 -5.48
N SER A 7 -12.76 -12.36 -4.35
CA SER A 7 -11.66 -11.39 -4.32
C SER A 7 -10.47 -11.98 -5.07
N GLY A 8 -9.76 -11.15 -5.84
CA GLY A 8 -8.64 -11.59 -6.65
C GLY A 8 -7.46 -12.09 -5.80
N PRO A 9 -6.33 -12.45 -6.42
CA PRO A 9 -5.19 -13.02 -5.71
C PRO A 9 -4.71 -12.09 -4.57
N LEU A 10 -4.28 -12.69 -3.47
CA LEU A 10 -3.75 -11.96 -2.32
C LEU A 10 -2.42 -11.29 -2.64
N GLY A 11 -2.19 -10.12 -2.05
CA GLY A 11 -0.89 -9.46 -2.07
C GLY A 11 0.14 -10.14 -1.17
N LYS A 12 1.37 -9.62 -1.24
CA LYS A 12 2.52 -10.16 -0.51
C LYS A 12 2.80 -9.31 0.73
N PRO A 13 2.79 -9.88 1.95
CA PRO A 13 3.25 -9.19 3.14
C PRO A 13 4.74 -8.82 3.01
N ARG A 14 5.12 -7.62 3.44
CA ARG A 14 6.49 -7.08 3.33
C ARG A 14 6.96 -6.48 4.64
N SER A 15 8.24 -6.61 4.97
CA SER A 15 8.78 -5.95 6.17
C SER A 15 8.82 -4.43 5.97
N ALA A 16 8.05 -3.69 6.80
CA ALA A 16 8.02 -2.24 6.77
C ALA A 16 9.42 -1.62 6.97
N LEU A 17 10.23 -2.22 7.86
CA LEU A 17 11.60 -1.79 8.10
C LEU A 17 12.47 -1.97 6.86
N LEU A 18 12.34 -3.08 6.13
CA LEU A 18 13.08 -3.28 4.88
C LEU A 18 12.62 -2.33 3.79
N VAL A 19 11.31 -2.03 3.68
CA VAL A 19 10.80 -1.04 2.72
C VAL A 19 11.42 0.33 2.99
N VAL A 20 11.42 0.77 4.25
CA VAL A 20 12.04 2.04 4.65
C VAL A 20 13.55 2.03 4.38
N LEU A 21 14.26 0.98 4.81
CA LEU A 21 15.70 0.85 4.63
C LEU A 21 16.10 0.89 3.16
N LEU A 22 15.43 0.10 2.31
CA LEU A 22 15.67 0.09 0.87
C LEU A 22 15.32 1.43 0.23
N SER A 23 14.25 2.10 0.66
CA SER A 23 13.91 3.45 0.17
C SER A 23 15.03 4.44 0.46
N ILE A 24 15.69 4.35 1.62
CA ILE A 24 16.82 5.21 1.97
C ILE A 24 18.08 4.83 1.17
N VAL A 25 18.46 3.55 1.20
CA VAL A 25 19.70 3.04 0.56
C VAL A 25 19.68 3.23 -0.96
N THR A 26 18.51 3.14 -1.58
CA THR A 26 18.33 3.31 -3.02
C THR A 26 17.95 4.73 -3.43
N PHE A 27 18.00 5.71 -2.51
CA PHE A 27 17.63 7.11 -2.76
C PHE A 27 16.23 7.27 -3.38
N GLY A 28 15.26 6.50 -2.90
CA GLY A 28 13.85 6.56 -3.34
C GLY A 28 13.52 5.71 -4.57
N ILE A 29 14.48 5.04 -5.21
CA ILE A 29 14.18 4.13 -6.34
C ILE A 29 13.27 2.99 -5.87
N TRP A 30 13.53 2.45 -4.68
CA TRP A 30 12.69 1.41 -4.10
C TRP A 30 11.25 1.87 -3.84
N THR A 31 11.02 3.15 -3.50
CA THR A 31 9.68 3.71 -3.35
C THR A 31 8.85 3.56 -4.63
N ILE A 32 9.48 3.74 -5.79
CA ILE A 32 8.82 3.59 -7.09
C ILE A 32 8.43 2.12 -7.31
N VAL A 33 9.36 1.19 -7.10
CA VAL A 33 9.10 -0.25 -7.23
C VAL A 33 8.00 -0.70 -6.28
N TRP A 34 8.09 -0.25 -5.03
CA TRP A 34 7.12 -0.56 -3.98
C TRP A 34 5.73 -0.03 -4.31
N SER A 35 5.62 1.21 -4.79
CA SER A 35 4.33 1.80 -5.17
C SER A 35 3.66 1.04 -6.32
N PHE A 36 4.45 0.66 -7.33
CA PHE A 36 4.00 -0.17 -8.44
C PHE A 36 3.45 -1.52 -7.94
N GLN A 37 4.22 -2.22 -7.12
CA GLN A 37 3.84 -3.56 -6.65
C GLN A 37 2.56 -3.53 -5.82
N ASN A 38 2.47 -2.62 -4.83
CA ASN A 38 1.28 -2.53 -3.97
C ASN A 38 0.05 -2.08 -4.78
N GLY A 39 0.21 -1.12 -5.69
CA GLY A 39 -0.89 -0.68 -6.55
C GLY A 39 -1.42 -1.80 -7.46
N ASP A 40 -0.54 -2.62 -8.03
CA ASP A 40 -0.92 -3.76 -8.86
C ASP A 40 -1.61 -4.86 -8.05
N GLU A 41 -1.10 -5.18 -6.86
CA GLU A 41 -1.71 -6.14 -5.93
C GLU A 41 -3.10 -5.69 -5.50
N LEU A 42 -3.26 -4.43 -5.07
CA LEU A 42 -4.53 -3.85 -4.67
C LEU A 42 -5.56 -3.90 -5.79
N LYS A 43 -5.16 -3.54 -7.02
CA LYS A 43 -6.05 -3.59 -8.19
C LYS A 43 -6.47 -5.01 -8.54
N ARG A 44 -5.53 -5.97 -8.55
CA ARG A 44 -5.82 -7.37 -8.84
C ARG A 44 -6.75 -7.97 -7.80
N HIS A 45 -6.55 -7.65 -6.53
CA HIS A 45 -7.38 -8.16 -5.45
C HIS A 45 -8.81 -7.57 -5.49
N ARG A 46 -8.93 -6.25 -5.65
CA ARG A 46 -10.23 -5.54 -5.58
C ARG A 46 -10.96 -5.45 -6.92
N ASN A 47 -10.32 -5.76 -8.05
CA ASN A 47 -10.81 -5.48 -9.41
C ASN A 47 -11.19 -4.00 -9.65
N THR A 48 -10.67 -3.08 -8.83
CA THR A 48 -10.89 -1.63 -8.91
C THR A 48 -9.65 -0.90 -8.37
N GLY A 49 -9.51 0.38 -8.67
CA GLY A 49 -8.33 1.19 -8.31
C GLY A 49 -7.37 1.43 -9.48
N LEU A 50 -6.29 2.18 -9.20
CA LEU A 50 -5.39 2.72 -10.23
C LEU A 50 -4.54 1.62 -10.89
N GLY A 51 -3.95 0.74 -10.08
CA GLY A 51 -3.02 -0.29 -10.53
C GLY A 51 -1.57 0.17 -10.59
N GLY A 52 -0.65 -0.80 -10.69
CA GLY A 52 0.78 -0.53 -10.52
C GLY A 52 1.38 0.46 -11.51
N VAL A 53 1.02 0.38 -12.79
CA VAL A 53 1.56 1.29 -13.82
C VAL A 53 1.18 2.76 -13.53
N ALA A 54 -0.06 2.99 -13.09
CA ALA A 54 -0.49 4.33 -12.71
C ALA A 54 0.28 4.83 -11.47
N TYR A 55 0.46 3.97 -10.46
CA TYR A 55 1.31 4.29 -9.30
C TYR A 55 2.74 4.60 -9.70
N LEU A 56 3.36 3.83 -10.62
CA LEU A 56 4.72 4.08 -11.10
C LEU A 56 4.87 5.50 -11.64
N PHE A 57 3.97 5.93 -12.54
CA PHE A 57 4.03 7.28 -13.10
C PHE A 57 3.70 8.37 -12.08
N ILE A 58 2.70 8.15 -11.22
CA ILE A 58 2.33 9.11 -10.19
C ILE A 58 3.47 9.29 -9.18
N THR A 59 4.08 8.21 -8.71
CA THR A 59 5.20 8.27 -7.77
C THR A 59 6.43 8.92 -8.39
N LEU A 60 6.70 8.65 -9.67
CA LEU A 60 7.82 9.26 -10.39
C LEU A 60 7.64 10.77 -10.60
N LEU A 61 6.43 11.22 -10.97
CA LEU A 61 6.18 12.62 -11.35
C LEU A 61 5.70 13.49 -10.18
N ILE A 62 4.92 12.91 -9.26
CA ILE A 62 4.23 13.60 -8.17
C ILE A 62 4.21 12.71 -6.91
N SER A 63 5.39 12.37 -6.40
CA SER A 63 5.58 11.46 -5.26
C SER A 63 4.61 11.68 -4.08
N PRO A 64 4.35 12.93 -3.59
CA PRO A 64 3.43 13.14 -2.46
C PRO A 64 2.00 12.65 -2.71
N VAL A 65 1.52 12.67 -3.95
CA VAL A 65 0.16 12.21 -4.29
C VAL A 65 0.01 10.71 -4.05
N THR A 66 1.08 9.93 -4.22
CA THR A 66 1.14 8.50 -3.87
C THR A 66 0.70 8.26 -2.42
N MET A 67 1.07 9.16 -1.52
CA MET A 67 0.79 8.97 -0.09
C MET A 67 -0.71 9.03 0.22
N PHE A 68 -1.44 9.91 -0.46
CA PHE A 68 -2.89 10.02 -0.33
C PHE A 68 -3.60 8.87 -1.04
N LEU A 69 -3.16 8.54 -2.26
CA LEU A 69 -3.79 7.49 -3.06
C LEU A 69 -3.69 6.12 -2.39
N MET A 70 -2.51 5.77 -1.90
CA MET A 70 -2.32 4.48 -1.26
C MET A 70 -3.04 4.39 0.07
N ALA A 71 -3.06 5.48 0.86
CA ALA A 71 -3.86 5.53 2.07
C ALA A 71 -5.36 5.37 1.77
N SER A 72 -5.86 5.99 0.70
CA SER A 72 -7.25 5.89 0.27
C SER A 72 -7.62 4.50 -0.23
N GLU A 73 -6.76 3.85 -1.03
CA GLU A 73 -7.03 2.51 -1.54
C GLU A 73 -7.04 1.46 -0.42
N VAL A 74 -6.11 1.57 0.55
CA VAL A 74 -6.12 0.71 1.73
C VAL A 74 -7.33 1.01 2.61
N GLU A 75 -7.66 2.28 2.84
CA GLU A 75 -8.86 2.68 3.58
C GLU A 75 -10.12 2.04 2.98
N GLN A 76 -10.32 2.18 1.67
CA GLN A 76 -11.46 1.60 0.98
C GLN A 76 -11.46 0.07 1.01
N MET A 77 -10.29 -0.56 0.97
CA MET A 77 -10.15 -2.01 1.07
C MET A 77 -10.73 -2.54 2.39
N TYR A 78 -10.40 -1.90 3.52
CA TYR A 78 -10.97 -2.24 4.83
C TYR A 78 -12.47 -1.92 4.91
N ARG A 79 -12.89 -0.74 4.42
CA ARG A 79 -14.30 -0.32 4.43
C ARG A 79 -15.20 -1.24 3.60
N ASN A 80 -14.69 -1.77 2.49
CA ASN A 80 -15.41 -2.73 1.64
C ASN A 80 -15.74 -4.05 2.36
N GLU A 81 -15.00 -4.38 3.41
CA GLU A 81 -15.25 -5.54 4.28
C GLU A 81 -16.05 -5.18 5.54
N GLY A 82 -16.53 -3.94 5.64
CA GLY A 82 -17.19 -3.44 6.86
C GLY A 82 -16.26 -3.32 8.07
N LYS A 83 -14.94 -3.26 7.85
CA LYS A 83 -13.93 -3.08 8.91
C LYS A 83 -13.59 -1.60 9.06
N GLU A 84 -13.33 -1.17 10.29
CA GLU A 84 -12.76 0.15 10.57
C GLU A 84 -11.31 0.19 10.03
N PRO A 85 -10.98 1.15 9.16
CA PRO A 85 -9.67 1.19 8.53
C PRO A 85 -8.60 1.70 9.51
N PRO A 86 -7.44 1.03 9.63
CA PRO A 86 -6.36 1.46 10.54
C PRO A 86 -5.67 2.75 10.08
N ILE A 87 -5.86 3.11 8.80
CA ILE A 87 -5.36 4.32 8.16
C ILE A 87 -6.46 4.91 7.28
N THR A 88 -6.45 6.22 7.12
CA THR A 88 -7.39 6.97 6.27
C THR A 88 -6.64 7.87 5.31
N THR A 89 -7.32 8.39 4.31
CA THR A 89 -6.76 9.25 3.25
C THR A 89 -5.98 10.45 3.83
N ILE A 90 -6.40 10.99 4.98
CA ILE A 90 -5.73 12.13 5.64
C ILE A 90 -4.31 11.79 6.14
N TRP A 91 -3.97 10.51 6.29
CA TRP A 91 -2.60 10.08 6.61
C TRP A 91 -1.62 10.48 5.50
N GLY A 92 -2.09 10.76 4.28
CA GLY A 92 -1.26 11.36 3.24
C GLY A 92 -0.57 12.66 3.68
N LEU A 93 -1.15 13.44 4.61
CA LEU A 93 -0.58 14.69 5.13
C LEU A 93 0.77 14.54 5.84
N TRP A 94 1.18 13.33 6.21
CA TRP A 94 2.49 13.09 6.79
C TRP A 94 3.65 13.49 5.86
N PHE A 95 3.40 13.69 4.56
CA PHE A 95 4.39 14.26 3.62
C PHE A 95 4.92 15.64 4.05
N LEU A 96 4.15 16.41 4.84
CA LEU A 96 4.55 17.73 5.36
C LEU A 96 5.75 17.64 6.33
N LEU A 97 6.00 16.46 6.90
CA LEU A 97 7.16 16.18 7.74
C LEU A 97 8.07 15.19 6.97
N PRO A 98 8.96 15.66 6.09
CA PRO A 98 9.58 14.84 5.05
C PRO A 98 10.44 13.69 5.58
N LEU A 99 11.01 13.79 6.78
CA LEU A 99 11.76 12.70 7.39
C LEU A 99 10.85 11.83 8.27
N ILE A 100 10.41 12.36 9.41
CA ILE A 100 9.66 11.60 10.41
C ILE A 100 8.29 11.16 9.89
N GLY A 101 7.61 12.03 9.15
CA GLY A 101 6.29 11.73 8.61
C GLY A 101 6.33 10.64 7.56
N ASN A 102 7.32 10.63 6.66
CA ASN A 102 7.50 9.53 5.72
C ASN A 102 7.71 8.20 6.45
N LEU A 103 8.55 8.16 7.49
CA LEU A 103 8.75 6.95 8.28
C LEU A 103 7.44 6.43 8.87
N ILE A 104 6.72 7.28 9.60
CA ILE A 104 5.43 6.93 10.21
C ILE A 104 4.45 6.42 9.15
N TRP A 105 4.37 7.11 8.01
CA TRP A 105 3.47 6.75 6.92
C TRP A 105 3.79 5.36 6.36
N TYR A 106 5.07 5.07 6.04
CA TYR A 106 5.47 3.76 5.54
C TYR A 106 5.17 2.64 6.53
N PHE A 107 5.49 2.82 7.81
CA PHE A 107 5.21 1.82 8.83
C PHE A 107 3.70 1.53 8.96
N ARG A 108 2.86 2.56 8.90
CA ARG A 108 1.41 2.41 9.06
C ARG A 108 0.74 1.81 7.83
N ILE A 109 1.15 2.23 6.63
CA ILE A 109 0.66 1.67 5.37
C ILE A 109 1.07 0.22 5.22
N GLN A 110 2.35 -0.10 5.45
CA GLN A 110 2.82 -1.48 5.38
C GLN A 110 2.23 -2.35 6.47
N GLY A 111 2.05 -1.83 7.69
CA GLY A 111 1.31 -2.52 8.75
C GLY A 111 -0.10 -2.88 8.31
N ALA A 112 -0.87 -1.91 7.81
CA ALA A 112 -2.23 -2.13 7.34
C ALA A 112 -2.31 -3.13 6.17
N LEU A 113 -1.43 -3.01 5.18
CA LEU A 113 -1.38 -3.96 4.08
C LEU A 113 -1.05 -5.38 4.56
N ASN A 114 -0.04 -5.52 5.41
CA ASN A 114 0.36 -6.83 5.95
C ASN A 114 -0.73 -7.46 6.81
N ASP A 115 -1.34 -6.69 7.72
CA ASP A 115 -2.42 -7.16 8.58
C ASP A 115 -3.60 -7.65 7.72
N TYR A 116 -3.94 -6.88 6.68
CA TYR A 116 -4.96 -7.27 5.72
C TYR A 116 -4.61 -8.58 5.01
N TRP A 117 -3.45 -8.67 4.37
CA TRP A 117 -3.05 -9.87 3.63
C TRP A 117 -2.94 -11.11 4.52
N THR A 118 -2.39 -10.94 5.73
CA THR A 118 -2.24 -12.03 6.70
C THR A 118 -3.58 -12.50 7.22
N SER A 119 -4.52 -11.59 7.47
CA SER A 119 -5.89 -11.95 7.89
C SER A 119 -6.66 -12.75 6.84
N HIS A 120 -6.24 -12.66 5.56
CA HIS A 120 -6.80 -13.41 4.45
C HIS A 120 -6.01 -14.68 4.09
N GLY A 121 -5.01 -15.06 4.90
CA GLY A 121 -4.25 -16.30 4.74
C GLY A 121 -2.98 -16.19 3.91
N SER A 122 -2.53 -14.97 3.58
CA SER A 122 -1.19 -14.77 3.02
C SER A 122 -0.15 -14.94 4.11
N ASN A 123 0.81 -15.85 3.92
CA ASN A 123 1.91 -16.03 4.86
C ASN A 123 3.07 -15.10 4.49
N VAL A 124 3.80 -14.62 5.49
CA VAL A 124 5.07 -13.92 5.27
C VAL A 124 6.03 -14.88 4.56
N SER A 125 6.11 -14.79 3.24
CA SER A 125 7.14 -15.48 2.47
C SER A 125 8.44 -14.70 2.66
N PRO A 126 9.62 -15.34 2.86
CA PRO A 126 10.90 -14.64 2.99
C PRO A 126 11.40 -13.95 1.70
N GLY A 127 10.51 -13.61 0.77
CA GLY A 127 10.81 -12.87 -0.44
C GLY A 127 10.34 -11.43 -0.28
N LEU A 128 11.27 -10.49 -0.51
CA LEU A 128 11.07 -9.04 -0.53
C LEU A 128 9.71 -8.60 -1.12
#